data_AF-A0A5E5QA94-F1
#
_entry.id   AF-A0A5E5QA94-F1
#
_cell.length_a   1.000
_cell.length_b   1.000
_cell.length_c   1.000
_cell.angle_alpha   90.00
_cell.angle_beta   90.00
_cell.angle_gamma   90.00
#
_symmetry.space_group_name_H-M   'P 1'
#
loop_
_entity.id
_entity.type
_entity.pdbx_description
1 polymer ?
#
loop_
_entity_poly.entity_id
_entity_poly.type
_entity_poly.pdbx_seq_one_letter_code
_entity_poly.pdbx_strand_id
1 'polypeptide(L)'
;TKNLEVSSVQNKHKAKTRSQGASLGIGSSGVNSVGFNQSKADENSKTVLLTSMTAKQVNINTQAHTQLTGSLIAATDTGDKDGNDNGQLNLTTNSLSASSLNTTTNNKSNSIGLNAGGNANTNSAKLNRVSLDYTNNKHNSKTKVLATLGSGNIQIADIDQNNSKSNSNSNSKSNSNSKSKSKSKSSTKLLNRDIKDTEVNIYNIASHKGLKGEIDTRLL
;
A
#
# COMPACT_ATOMS: atom_id res chain seq x y z
N THR A 1 31.83 1.89 3.19
CA THR A 1 31.33 0.56 3.62
C THR A 1 31.51 -0.44 2.49
N LYS A 2 31.43 -1.76 2.75
CA LYS A 2 31.39 -2.75 1.66
C LYS A 2 30.06 -2.65 0.92
N ASN A 3 28.96 -3.06 1.56
CA ASN A 3 27.60 -2.89 1.05
C ASN A 3 26.79 -1.92 1.93
N LEU A 4 25.76 -1.32 1.35
CA LEU A 4 24.69 -0.62 2.07
C LEU A 4 23.34 -1.21 1.66
N GLU A 5 22.57 -1.67 2.63
CA GLU A 5 21.21 -2.13 2.40
C GLU A 5 20.26 -1.25 3.22
N VAL A 6 19.28 -0.65 2.55
CA VAL A 6 18.18 0.05 3.21
C VAL A 6 16.90 -0.63 2.73
N SER A 7 16.19 -1.26 3.66
CA SER A 7 15.00 -2.04 3.34
C SER A 7 13.89 -1.72 4.33
N SER A 8 12.71 -1.48 3.78
CA SER A 8 11.48 -1.44 4.57
C SER A 8 11.11 -2.83 5.07
N VAL A 9 10.32 -2.85 6.15
CA VAL A 9 9.86 -4.09 6.79
C VAL A 9 8.40 -4.36 6.39
N GLN A 10 8.03 -5.63 6.25
CA GLN A 10 6.64 -6.03 6.01
C GLN A 10 6.05 -6.75 7.21
N ASN A 11 5.01 -6.16 7.79
CA ASN A 11 4.24 -6.79 8.84
C ASN A 11 3.07 -7.56 8.22
N LYS A 12 2.95 -8.84 8.57
CA LYS A 12 1.84 -9.69 8.13
C LYS A 12 0.84 -9.80 9.27
N HIS A 13 -0.43 -9.56 8.98
CA HIS A 13 -1.52 -9.73 9.93
C HIS A 13 -2.59 -10.62 9.31
N LYS A 14 -3.14 -11.52 10.13
CA LYS A 14 -4.21 -12.42 9.72
C LYS A 14 -5.19 -12.54 10.87
N ALA A 15 -6.44 -12.18 10.60
CA ALA A 15 -7.53 -12.32 11.55
C ALA A 15 -8.63 -13.19 10.96
N LYS A 16 -9.26 -13.98 11.83
CA LYS A 16 -10.45 -14.74 11.51
C LYS A 16 -11.47 -14.46 12.60
N THR A 17 -12.62 -13.94 12.21
CA THR A 17 -13.70 -13.61 13.13
C THR A 17 -14.92 -14.45 12.75
N ARG A 18 -15.58 -14.99 13.77
CA ARG A 18 -16.89 -15.61 13.64
C ARG A 18 -17.77 -14.99 14.70
N SER A 19 -18.93 -14.48 14.31
CA SER A 19 -19.90 -13.96 15.26
C SER A 19 -21.25 -14.60 15.03
N GLN A 20 -21.98 -14.73 16.13
CA GLN A 20 -23.38 -15.11 16.16
C GLN A 20 -24.05 -14.11 17.10
N GLY A 21 -25.17 -13.57 16.68
CA GLY A 21 -25.91 -12.55 17.39
C GLY A 21 -27.38 -12.87 17.40
N ALA A 22 -28.05 -12.43 18.46
CA ALA A 22 -29.49 -12.32 18.52
C ALA A 22 -29.83 -10.85 18.75
N SER A 23 -30.89 -10.37 18.12
CA SER A 23 -31.39 -9.01 18.28
C SER A 23 -32.86 -9.04 18.69
N LEU A 24 -33.25 -8.09 19.54
CA LEU A 24 -34.62 -7.86 19.97
C LEU A 24 -34.97 -6.40 19.69
N GLY A 25 -35.93 -6.16 18.81
CA GLY A 25 -36.43 -4.83 18.48
C GLY A 25 -37.66 -4.50 19.31
N ILE A 26 -37.62 -3.43 20.09
CA ILE A 26 -38.75 -2.92 20.89
C ILE A 26 -39.21 -1.58 20.30
N GLY A 27 -40.51 -1.47 19.99
CA GLY A 27 -41.15 -0.25 19.54
C GLY A 27 -42.14 0.30 20.57
N SER A 28 -42.86 1.36 20.20
CA SER A 28 -43.86 2.03 21.07
C SER A 28 -44.99 1.11 21.57
N SER A 29 -45.20 -0.04 20.91
CA SER A 29 -46.21 -1.04 21.26
C SER A 29 -45.61 -2.34 21.83
N GLY A 30 -44.35 -2.34 22.27
CA GLY A 30 -43.66 -3.54 22.79
C GLY A 30 -42.72 -4.19 21.77
N VAL A 31 -42.43 -5.50 21.91
CA VAL A 31 -41.52 -6.22 21.00
C VAL A 31 -42.09 -6.25 19.58
N ASN A 32 -41.32 -5.75 18.62
CA ASN A 32 -41.69 -5.63 17.20
C ASN A 32 -40.87 -6.57 16.31
N SER A 33 -39.68 -6.99 16.74
CA SER A 33 -38.89 -7.95 15.98
C SER A 33 -37.93 -8.76 16.83
N VAL A 34 -37.61 -9.94 16.34
CA VAL A 34 -36.52 -10.78 16.81
C VAL A 34 -35.65 -11.17 15.62
N GLY A 35 -34.34 -11.19 15.81
CA GLY A 35 -33.40 -11.52 14.76
C GLY A 35 -32.31 -12.45 15.26
N PHE A 36 -31.82 -13.30 14.36
CA PHE A 36 -30.64 -14.11 14.56
C PHE A 36 -29.71 -13.90 13.38
N ASN A 37 -28.45 -13.56 13.65
CA ASN A 37 -27.44 -13.33 12.63
C ASN A 37 -26.20 -14.17 12.91
N GLN A 38 -25.61 -14.71 11.85
CA GLN A 38 -24.30 -15.33 11.90
C GLN A 38 -23.41 -14.71 10.83
N SER A 39 -22.17 -14.41 11.17
CA SER A 39 -21.20 -13.95 10.18
C SER A 39 -19.82 -14.54 10.40
N LYS A 40 -19.05 -14.59 9.32
CA LYS A 40 -17.64 -14.95 9.32
C LYS A 40 -16.88 -13.88 8.54
N ALA A 41 -15.69 -13.55 9.00
CA ALA A 41 -14.79 -12.65 8.33
C ALA A 41 -13.37 -13.21 8.38
N ASP A 42 -12.69 -13.19 7.24
CA ASP A 42 -11.26 -13.46 7.10
C ASP A 42 -10.58 -12.18 6.62
N GLU A 43 -9.58 -11.73 7.35
CA GLU A 43 -8.69 -10.63 6.99
C GLU A 43 -7.27 -11.15 6.86
N ASN A 44 -6.61 -10.77 5.77
CA ASN A 44 -5.20 -11.03 5.55
C ASN A 44 -4.55 -9.77 4.97
N SER A 45 -3.65 -9.19 5.73
CA SER A 45 -2.92 -7.99 5.35
C SER A 45 -1.41 -8.18 5.43
N LYS A 46 -0.71 -7.50 4.52
CA LYS A 46 0.73 -7.25 4.57
C LYS A 46 0.89 -5.75 4.49
N THR A 47 1.46 -5.14 5.52
CA THR A 47 1.68 -3.69 5.57
C THR A 47 3.17 -3.41 5.55
N VAL A 48 3.60 -2.55 4.63
CA VAL A 48 4.98 -2.08 4.57
C VAL A 48 5.15 -0.94 5.57
N LEU A 49 6.16 -1.03 6.43
CA LEU A 49 6.63 0.09 7.24
C LEU A 49 7.85 0.69 6.55
N LEU A 50 7.68 1.90 6.01
CA LEU A 50 8.72 2.61 5.26
C LEU A 50 9.94 2.84 6.15
N THR A 51 11.09 2.34 5.72
CA THR A 51 12.39 2.69 6.28
C THR A 51 13.00 3.81 5.48
N SER A 52 13.40 4.88 6.17
CA SER A 52 14.02 6.06 5.57
C SER A 52 15.35 6.41 6.21
N MET A 53 16.26 6.94 5.40
CA MET A 53 17.48 7.61 5.84
C MET A 53 17.43 9.04 5.33
N THR A 54 17.08 9.97 6.22
CA THR A 54 16.94 11.39 5.89
C THR A 54 17.69 12.28 6.86
N ALA A 55 18.28 13.35 6.33
CA ALA A 55 19.00 14.37 7.09
C ALA A 55 19.16 15.64 6.22
N LYS A 56 19.57 16.77 6.82
CA LYS A 56 19.89 18.00 6.07
C LYS A 56 20.91 17.78 4.96
N GLN A 57 21.87 16.90 5.19
CA GLN A 57 22.84 16.46 4.20
C GLN A 57 23.06 14.97 4.41
N VAL A 58 23.09 14.19 3.33
CA VAL A 58 23.30 12.74 3.38
C VAL A 58 24.53 12.42 2.55
N ASN A 59 25.56 11.84 3.17
CA ASN A 59 26.79 11.44 2.50
C ASN A 59 26.97 9.94 2.66
N ILE A 60 26.86 9.20 1.55
CA ILE A 60 26.99 7.74 1.51
C ILE A 60 28.14 7.39 0.57
N ASN A 61 29.10 6.64 1.10
CA ASN A 61 30.21 6.09 0.33
C ASN A 61 30.33 4.58 0.54
N THR A 62 29.96 3.82 -0.48
CA THR A 62 30.05 2.36 -0.52
C THR A 62 31.01 1.93 -1.62
N GLN A 63 31.92 1.01 -1.30
CA GLN A 63 32.92 0.50 -2.24
C GLN A 63 32.36 -0.63 -3.11
N ALA A 64 31.21 -1.21 -2.75
CA ALA A 64 30.55 -2.25 -3.51
C ALA A 64 29.09 -1.89 -3.79
N HIS A 65 28.12 -2.53 -3.14
CA HIS A 65 26.73 -2.47 -3.59
C HIS A 65 25.82 -1.66 -2.66
N THR A 66 24.93 -0.85 -3.25
CA THR A 66 23.79 -0.25 -2.54
C THR A 66 22.48 -0.89 -3.00
N GLN A 67 21.70 -1.42 -2.07
CA GLN A 67 20.36 -1.97 -2.34
C GLN A 67 19.30 -1.15 -1.60
N LEU A 68 18.28 -0.70 -2.34
CA LEU A 68 17.08 -0.05 -1.81
C LEU A 68 15.88 -0.95 -2.03
N THR A 69 15.10 -1.21 -0.98
CA THR A 69 13.96 -2.14 -1.02
C THR A 69 12.75 -1.51 -0.36
N GLY A 70 11.89 -0.89 -1.20
CA GLY A 70 10.73 -0.13 -0.76
C GLY A 70 11.05 0.97 0.25
N SER A 71 12.26 1.54 0.17
CA SER A 71 12.87 2.43 1.17
C SER A 71 13.20 3.80 0.60
N LEU A 72 13.38 4.79 1.47
CA LEU A 72 13.73 6.17 1.09
C LEU A 72 15.14 6.55 1.57
N ILE A 73 15.97 7.09 0.68
CA ILE A 73 17.18 7.85 1.08
C ILE A 73 17.08 9.23 0.46
N ALA A 74 17.10 10.29 1.26
CA ALA A 74 17.03 11.65 0.73
C ALA A 74 17.67 12.66 1.69
N ALA A 75 18.20 13.76 1.14
CA ALA A 75 18.55 14.90 1.95
C ALA A 75 17.35 15.85 2.02
N THR A 76 16.91 16.17 3.23
CA THR A 76 15.70 16.98 3.48
C THR A 76 16.02 18.05 4.50
N ASP A 77 15.49 19.25 4.34
CA ASP A 77 15.69 20.29 5.37
C ASP A 77 14.94 19.91 6.66
N THR A 78 15.68 19.64 7.74
CA THR A 78 15.11 19.19 9.03
C THR A 78 14.41 20.32 9.82
N GLY A 79 13.97 21.38 9.14
CA GLY A 79 13.16 22.47 9.70
C GLY A 79 11.96 22.87 8.81
N ASP A 80 11.85 22.31 7.61
CA ASP A 80 10.72 22.49 6.72
C ASP A 80 9.65 21.45 7.06
N LYS A 81 8.40 21.89 7.27
CA LYS A 81 7.27 21.01 7.61
C LYS A 81 6.93 20.06 6.46
N ASP A 82 7.33 20.42 5.25
CA ASP A 82 7.03 19.67 4.04
C ASP A 82 8.09 18.61 3.70
N GLY A 83 9.23 18.60 4.42
CA GLY A 83 10.29 17.60 4.26
C GLY A 83 10.85 17.51 2.85
N ASN A 84 10.86 18.62 2.11
CA ASN A 84 11.25 18.69 0.71
C ASN A 84 12.68 18.19 0.47
N ASP A 85 12.89 17.59 -0.71
CA ASP A 85 14.22 17.21 -1.16
C ASP A 85 15.04 18.47 -1.39
N ASN A 86 16.19 18.57 -0.72
CA ASN A 86 17.04 19.75 -0.77
C ASN A 86 18.25 19.58 -1.70
N GLY A 87 18.37 18.43 -2.39
CA GLY A 87 19.44 18.19 -3.35
C GLY A 87 20.81 17.89 -2.74
N GLN A 88 20.91 17.77 -1.42
CA GLN A 88 22.18 17.58 -0.71
C GLN A 88 22.50 16.10 -0.44
N LEU A 89 22.02 15.18 -1.28
CA LEU A 89 22.43 13.78 -1.25
C LEU A 89 23.72 13.59 -2.07
N ASN A 90 24.78 13.14 -1.42
CA ASN A 90 25.98 12.64 -2.06
C ASN A 90 26.03 11.12 -1.90
N LEU A 91 25.79 10.38 -2.99
CA LEU A 91 25.87 8.91 -3.03
C LEU A 91 26.97 8.48 -3.99
N THR A 92 27.99 7.79 -3.47
CA THR A 92 28.99 7.08 -4.27
C THR A 92 28.87 5.58 -3.95
N THR A 93 28.64 4.76 -4.98
CA THR A 93 28.54 3.29 -4.87
C THR A 93 29.11 2.60 -6.11
N ASN A 94 29.59 1.36 -6.00
CA ASN A 94 30.00 0.63 -7.21
C ASN A 94 28.77 0.25 -8.04
N SER A 95 27.76 -0.35 -7.43
CA SER A 95 26.47 -0.63 -8.10
C SER A 95 25.28 -0.24 -7.23
N LEU A 96 24.12 -0.05 -7.86
CA LEU A 96 22.86 0.33 -7.20
C LEU A 96 21.73 -0.57 -7.70
N SER A 97 20.98 -1.17 -6.79
CA SER A 97 19.76 -1.90 -7.10
C SER A 97 18.58 -1.38 -6.29
N ALA A 98 17.40 -1.52 -6.89
CA ALA A 98 16.17 -0.95 -6.40
C ALA A 98 15.03 -1.94 -6.59
N SER A 99 14.29 -2.19 -5.53
CA SER A 99 13.09 -3.02 -5.58
C SER A 99 11.95 -2.36 -4.79
N SER A 100 10.72 -2.67 -5.15
CA SER A 100 9.54 -2.15 -4.46
C SER A 100 8.90 -3.24 -3.61
N LEU A 101 8.25 -2.84 -2.53
CA LEU A 101 7.45 -3.72 -1.68
C LEU A 101 5.97 -3.49 -1.92
N ASN A 102 5.15 -4.48 -1.58
CA ASN A 102 3.69 -4.36 -1.71
C ASN A 102 3.04 -4.37 -0.33
N THR A 103 2.23 -3.35 -0.05
CA THR A 103 1.18 -3.40 0.95
C THR A 103 -0.04 -4.04 0.31
N THR A 104 -0.66 -5.03 0.96
CA THR A 104 -1.86 -5.72 0.47
C THR A 104 -2.84 -5.92 1.59
N THR A 105 -4.12 -5.71 1.34
CA THR A 105 -5.19 -6.08 2.28
C THR A 105 -6.23 -6.91 1.54
N ASN A 106 -6.62 -8.04 2.11
CA ASN A 106 -7.64 -8.92 1.55
C ASN A 106 -8.63 -9.27 2.65
N ASN A 107 -9.83 -8.74 2.53
CA ASN A 107 -10.91 -8.95 3.48
C ASN A 107 -12.03 -9.68 2.78
N LYS A 108 -12.54 -10.74 3.39
CA LYS A 108 -13.71 -11.48 2.96
C LYS A 108 -14.63 -11.60 4.15
N SER A 109 -15.89 -11.24 3.99
CA SER A 109 -16.89 -11.49 5.01
C SER A 109 -18.15 -12.03 4.38
N ASN A 110 -18.83 -12.91 5.09
CA ASN A 110 -20.13 -13.40 4.71
C ASN A 110 -21.03 -13.46 5.93
N SER A 111 -22.28 -13.07 5.76
CA SER A 111 -23.28 -13.12 6.81
C SER A 111 -24.59 -13.72 6.31
N ILE A 112 -25.30 -14.34 7.23
CA ILE A 112 -26.68 -14.76 7.07
C ILE A 112 -27.48 -14.29 8.29
N GLY A 113 -28.64 -13.70 8.04
CA GLY A 113 -29.53 -13.18 9.06
C GLY A 113 -30.95 -13.64 8.81
N LEU A 114 -31.62 -14.10 9.86
CA LEU A 114 -33.04 -14.40 9.87
C LEU A 114 -33.71 -13.42 10.81
N ASN A 115 -34.70 -12.69 10.32
CA ASN A 115 -35.44 -11.71 11.10
C ASN A 115 -36.93 -12.04 11.04
N ALA A 116 -37.60 -12.05 12.19
CA ALA A 116 -39.05 -12.19 12.29
C ALA A 116 -39.61 -10.94 12.97
N GLY A 117 -40.54 -10.27 12.30
CA GLY A 117 -41.16 -9.03 12.77
C GLY A 117 -42.68 -9.16 12.86
N GLY A 118 -43.27 -8.60 13.90
CA GLY A 118 -44.70 -8.68 14.18
C GLY A 118 -45.16 -7.55 15.07
N ASN A 119 -46.41 -7.13 14.92
CA ASN A 119 -46.97 -6.09 15.78
C ASN A 119 -47.58 -6.73 17.02
N ALA A 120 -46.99 -6.51 18.20
CA ALA A 120 -47.56 -6.92 19.47
C ALA A 120 -48.60 -5.90 19.97
N ASN A 121 -49.66 -5.65 19.20
CA ASN A 121 -50.82 -4.90 19.71
C ASN A 121 -51.82 -5.88 20.34
N THR A 122 -52.06 -5.72 21.64
CA THR A 122 -53.13 -6.30 22.49
C THR A 122 -53.65 -7.70 22.12
N ASN A 123 -53.42 -8.67 23.02
CA ASN A 123 -54.00 -10.02 23.08
C ASN A 123 -53.64 -11.06 21.99
N SER A 124 -52.79 -10.76 20.99
CA SER A 124 -52.24 -11.80 20.10
C SER A 124 -50.90 -11.40 19.47
N ALA A 125 -49.87 -12.24 19.64
CA ALA A 125 -48.59 -12.07 18.97
C ALA A 125 -48.71 -12.53 17.49
N LYS A 126 -49.09 -11.64 16.59
CA LYS A 126 -49.12 -11.95 15.15
C LYS A 126 -47.76 -11.63 14.51
N LEU A 127 -47.10 -12.66 13.99
CA LEU A 127 -45.96 -12.49 13.10
C LEU A 127 -46.48 -11.94 11.77
N ASN A 128 -45.93 -10.81 11.33
CA ASN A 128 -46.36 -10.14 10.10
C ASN A 128 -45.33 -10.31 8.98
N ARG A 129 -44.06 -10.54 9.33
CA ARG A 129 -42.98 -10.66 8.36
C ARG A 129 -41.89 -11.60 8.83
N VAL A 130 -41.36 -12.39 7.90
CA VAL A 130 -40.10 -13.11 8.07
C VAL A 130 -39.18 -12.73 6.93
N SER A 131 -37.94 -12.32 7.23
CA SER A 131 -36.92 -12.03 6.23
C SER A 131 -35.66 -12.85 6.41
N LEU A 132 -35.03 -13.18 5.29
CA LEU A 132 -33.72 -13.82 5.19
C LEU A 132 -32.78 -12.87 4.45
N ASP A 133 -31.70 -12.48 5.11
CA ASP A 133 -30.68 -11.59 4.59
C ASP A 133 -29.37 -12.36 4.45
N TYR A 134 -28.80 -12.39 3.24
CA TYR A 134 -27.48 -12.97 2.97
C TYR A 134 -26.57 -11.91 2.38
N THR A 135 -25.35 -11.79 2.90
CA THR A 135 -24.33 -10.91 2.32
C THR A 135 -23.00 -11.64 2.17
N ASN A 136 -22.25 -11.27 1.13
CA ASN A 136 -20.89 -11.71 0.88
C ASN A 136 -20.10 -10.53 0.31
N ASN A 137 -19.16 -10.05 1.11
CA ASN A 137 -18.35 -8.87 0.81
C ASN A 137 -16.89 -9.30 0.67
N LYS A 138 -16.25 -8.81 -0.38
CA LYS A 138 -14.82 -9.01 -0.62
C LYS A 138 -14.17 -7.66 -0.93
N HIS A 139 -13.13 -7.32 -0.21
CA HIS A 139 -12.32 -6.13 -0.45
C HIS A 139 -10.87 -6.56 -0.64
N ASN A 140 -10.23 -6.14 -1.73
CA ASN A 140 -8.81 -6.39 -1.96
C ASN A 140 -8.16 -5.09 -2.40
N SER A 141 -7.08 -4.73 -1.74
CA SER A 141 -6.25 -3.59 -2.11
C SER A 141 -4.79 -4.01 -2.23
N LYS A 142 -4.07 -3.31 -3.09
CA LYS A 142 -2.63 -3.40 -3.22
C LYS A 142 -2.04 -2.04 -3.54
N THR A 143 -1.07 -1.66 -2.73
CA THR A 143 -0.26 -0.45 -2.91
C THR A 143 1.20 -0.87 -2.96
N LYS A 144 1.98 -0.27 -3.85
CA LYS A 144 3.40 -0.55 -4.00
C LYS A 144 4.19 0.58 -3.36
N VAL A 145 5.02 0.26 -2.38
CA VAL A 145 6.00 1.18 -1.79
C VAL A 145 7.28 1.10 -2.61
N LEU A 146 7.65 2.22 -3.21
CA LEU A 146 8.77 2.34 -4.14
C LEU A 146 10.10 2.44 -3.40
N ALA A 147 11.18 2.02 -4.06
CA ALA A 147 12.51 2.42 -3.65
C ALA A 147 12.74 3.84 -4.17
N THR A 148 12.97 4.76 -3.25
CA THR A 148 13.02 6.19 -3.51
C THR A 148 14.36 6.76 -3.12
N LEU A 149 14.92 7.56 -4.02
CA LEU A 149 16.21 8.20 -3.83
C LEU A 149 16.09 9.69 -4.14
N GLY A 150 16.45 10.54 -3.18
CA GLY A 150 16.48 12.00 -3.30
C GLY A 150 17.59 12.48 -4.22
N SER A 151 17.52 13.74 -4.64
CA SER A 151 18.39 14.41 -5.59
C SER A 151 19.71 14.88 -4.99
N GLY A 152 20.69 15.09 -5.87
CA GLY A 152 22.05 15.49 -5.51
C GLY A 152 23.08 14.83 -6.41
N ASN A 153 24.31 14.68 -5.90
CA ASN A 153 25.41 14.05 -6.62
C ASN A 153 25.38 12.52 -6.42
N ILE A 154 24.99 11.79 -7.46
CA ILE A 154 24.89 10.33 -7.44
C ILE A 154 25.88 9.74 -8.43
N GLN A 155 26.88 9.03 -7.93
CA GLN A 155 27.94 8.37 -8.67
C GLN A 155 27.83 6.86 -8.49
N ILE A 156 27.58 6.15 -9.59
CA ILE A 156 27.47 4.69 -9.63
C ILE A 156 28.51 4.20 -10.64
N ALA A 157 29.50 3.44 -10.19
CA ALA A 157 30.66 3.07 -11.01
C ALA A 157 30.31 2.04 -12.11
N ASP A 158 29.38 1.14 -11.84
CA ASP A 158 29.00 0.01 -12.68
C ASP A 158 27.68 0.31 -13.39
N ILE A 159 27.78 1.09 -14.47
CA ILE A 159 26.70 1.33 -15.42
C ILE A 159 27.25 0.88 -16.78
N ASP A 160 27.27 -0.42 -17.04
CA ASP A 160 27.55 -1.01 -18.36
C ASP A 160 28.55 -0.22 -19.25
N GLN A 161 29.84 -0.33 -18.94
CA GLN A 161 30.92 -0.18 -19.94
C GLN A 161 31.00 -1.41 -20.86
N ASN A 162 29.89 -2.15 -21.05
CA ASN A 162 29.87 -3.45 -21.71
C ASN A 162 29.01 -3.53 -22.97
N ASN A 163 28.81 -2.42 -23.69
CA ASN A 163 28.67 -2.48 -25.15
C ASN A 163 28.94 -1.13 -25.85
N SER A 164 30.20 -0.71 -25.94
CA SER A 164 30.70 0.11 -27.06
C SER A 164 32.22 0.11 -27.02
N LYS A 165 32.82 -1.01 -27.43
CA LYS A 165 34.21 -1.03 -27.88
C LYS A 165 34.27 -0.31 -29.23
N SER A 166 34.06 1.01 -29.24
CA SER A 166 34.40 1.83 -30.39
C SER A 166 35.87 2.16 -30.29
N ASN A 167 36.66 1.35 -30.99
CA ASN A 167 38.05 1.65 -31.29
C ASN A 167 38.07 2.97 -32.07
N SER A 168 38.48 4.07 -31.42
CA SER A 168 38.66 5.35 -32.10
C SER A 168 39.93 6.01 -31.57
N ASN A 169 41.02 5.58 -32.18
CA ASN A 169 42.27 6.31 -32.24
C ASN A 169 42.00 7.62 -32.99
N SER A 170 41.80 8.73 -32.29
CA SER A 170 41.83 10.04 -32.93
C SER A 170 42.54 11.05 -32.03
N ASN A 171 43.75 11.36 -32.46
CA ASN A 171 44.58 12.43 -31.97
C ASN A 171 43.92 13.76 -32.38
N SER A 172 43.30 14.50 -31.46
CA SER A 172 42.84 15.87 -31.74
C SER A 172 42.77 16.72 -30.47
N LYS A 173 43.72 17.65 -30.40
CA LYS A 173 43.77 18.76 -29.45
C LYS A 173 42.64 19.72 -29.81
N SER A 174 41.67 19.94 -28.92
CA SER A 174 40.66 21.00 -29.08
C SER A 174 40.16 21.50 -27.74
N ASN A 175 40.46 22.76 -27.50
CA ASN A 175 39.98 23.60 -26.42
C ASN A 175 38.49 23.89 -26.65
N SER A 176 37.58 23.46 -25.77
CA SER A 176 36.22 24.00 -25.77
C SER A 176 35.56 23.97 -24.39
N ASN A 177 35.14 25.18 -24.00
CA ASN A 177 34.32 25.51 -22.86
C ASN A 177 32.98 24.74 -22.97
N SER A 178 32.76 23.72 -22.13
CA SER A 178 31.50 22.99 -22.10
C SER A 178 30.83 23.09 -20.73
N LYS A 179 29.77 23.89 -20.69
CA LYS A 179 28.78 23.92 -19.60
C LYS A 179 28.16 22.53 -19.54
N SER A 180 28.61 21.71 -18.60
CA SER A 180 28.21 20.31 -18.47
C SER A 180 26.74 20.19 -18.06
N LYS A 181 25.83 20.17 -19.05
CA LYS A 181 24.52 19.54 -18.85
C LYS A 181 24.77 18.04 -18.74
N SER A 182 25.05 17.59 -17.52
CA SER A 182 25.12 16.19 -17.13
C SER A 182 23.81 15.50 -17.54
N LYS A 183 23.82 14.82 -18.69
CA LYS A 183 22.79 13.84 -19.04
C LYS A 183 23.13 12.54 -18.32
N SER A 184 22.88 12.50 -17.02
CA SER A 184 22.81 11.24 -16.27
C SER A 184 21.59 10.48 -16.77
N LYS A 185 21.77 9.55 -17.71
CA LYS A 185 20.70 8.75 -18.31
C LYS A 185 21.09 7.28 -18.35
N SER A 186 21.07 6.61 -17.19
CA SER A 186 20.77 5.15 -17.17
C SER A 186 20.55 4.60 -15.74
N SER A 187 21.33 5.03 -14.75
CA SER A 187 21.48 4.28 -13.50
C SER A 187 20.38 4.41 -12.45
N THR A 188 19.45 5.35 -12.62
CA THR A 188 18.34 5.59 -11.68
C THR A 188 16.97 5.54 -12.35
N LYS A 189 16.87 5.11 -13.62
CA LYS A 189 15.62 5.20 -14.41
C LYS A 189 14.44 4.43 -13.80
N LEU A 190 14.71 3.38 -13.01
CA LEU A 190 13.70 2.57 -12.32
C LEU A 190 13.46 2.99 -10.87
N LEU A 191 14.25 3.94 -10.35
CA LEU A 191 14.08 4.48 -9.00
C LEU A 191 13.03 5.57 -9.00
N ASN A 192 12.23 5.59 -7.94
CA ASN A 192 11.42 6.76 -7.66
C ASN A 192 12.35 7.91 -7.24
N ARG A 193 12.12 9.09 -7.81
CA ARG A 193 12.87 10.31 -7.54
C ARG A 193 12.04 11.36 -6.82
N ASP A 194 10.73 11.12 -6.73
CA ASP A 194 9.83 11.94 -5.96
C ASP A 194 9.79 11.42 -4.52
N ILE A 195 10.38 12.18 -3.59
CA ILE A 195 10.45 11.76 -2.18
C ILE A 195 9.12 11.90 -1.43
N LYS A 196 8.13 12.58 -2.02
CA LYS A 196 6.79 12.73 -1.45
C LYS A 196 5.89 11.57 -1.87
N ASP A 197 6.00 11.17 -3.14
CA ASP A 197 5.19 10.09 -3.71
C ASP A 197 5.93 8.75 -3.68
N THR A 198 6.13 8.23 -2.47
CA THR A 198 6.80 6.93 -2.25
C THR A 198 5.90 5.72 -2.48
N GLU A 199 4.60 5.94 -2.73
CA GLU A 199 3.62 4.87 -2.89
C GLU A 199 2.80 5.01 -4.18
N VAL A 200 2.48 3.86 -4.80
CA VAL A 200 1.61 3.79 -5.98
C VAL A 200 0.49 2.81 -5.73
N ASN A 201 -0.75 3.28 -5.81
CA ASN A 201 -1.92 2.43 -5.75
C ASN A 201 -1.99 1.56 -7.02
N ILE A 202 -2.00 0.24 -6.83
CA ILE A 202 -2.06 -0.73 -7.95
C ILE A 202 -3.51 -1.11 -8.22
N TYR A 203 -4.26 -1.45 -7.18
CA TYR A 203 -5.70 -1.65 -7.25
C TYR A 203 -6.34 -1.46 -5.88
N ASN A 204 -7.61 -1.08 -5.89
CA ASN A 204 -8.47 -1.05 -4.72
C ASN A 204 -9.88 -1.47 -5.15
N ILE A 205 -10.22 -2.74 -4.94
CA ILE A 205 -11.41 -3.36 -5.52
C ILE A 205 -12.29 -3.92 -4.40
N ALA A 206 -13.51 -3.41 -4.33
CA ALA A 206 -14.58 -3.92 -3.48
C ALA A 206 -15.62 -4.66 -4.32
N SER A 207 -16.13 -5.77 -3.79
CA SER A 207 -17.26 -6.51 -4.34
C SER A 207 -18.24 -6.82 -3.23
N HIS A 208 -19.51 -6.54 -3.49
CA HIS A 208 -20.62 -6.82 -2.60
C HIS A 208 -21.63 -7.70 -3.34
N LYS A 209 -22.01 -8.83 -2.74
CA LYS A 209 -23.12 -9.66 -3.19
C LYS A 209 -24.10 -9.81 -2.05
N GLY A 210 -25.34 -9.38 -2.25
CA GLY A 210 -26.41 -9.47 -1.26
C GLY A 210 -27.65 -10.11 -1.85
N LEU A 211 -28.38 -10.86 -1.03
CA LEU A 211 -29.70 -11.38 -1.33
C LEU A 211 -30.59 -11.14 -0.11
N LYS A 212 -31.79 -10.60 -0.34
CA LYS A 212 -32.82 -10.41 0.70
C LYS A 212 -34.11 -11.05 0.22
N GLY A 213 -34.66 -11.96 1.02
CA GLY A 213 -35.98 -12.54 0.84
C GLY A 213 -36.89 -12.10 1.98
N GLU A 214 -38.16 -11.85 1.70
CA GLU A 214 -39.17 -11.46 2.69
C GLU A 214 -40.50 -12.13 2.37
N ILE A 215 -41.16 -12.66 3.39
CA ILE A 215 -42.49 -13.25 3.32
C ILE A 215 -43.41 -12.42 4.23
N ASP A 216 -44.49 -11.89 3.65
CA ASP A 216 -45.58 -11.27 4.40
C ASP A 216 -46.53 -12.38 4.89
N THR A 217 -46.58 -12.58 6.20
CA THR A 217 -47.39 -13.62 6.84
C THR A 217 -48.78 -13.14 7.22
N ARG A 218 -49.16 -11.91 6.87
CA ARG A 218 -50.51 -11.40 7.15
C ARG A 218 -51.59 -12.02 6.25
N LEU A 219 -51.18 -12.57 5.11
CA LEU A 219 -52.02 -13.15 4.07
C LEU A 219 -52.05 -14.70 4.11
N LEU A 220 -51.30 -15.30 5.04
CA LEU A 220 -51.25 -16.74 5.30
C LEU A 220 -52.25 -17.14 6.40
#